data_AF-C9LEB2-F1
#
_entry.id   AF-C9LEB2-F1
#
_cell.length_a   1.000
_cell.length_b   1.000
_cell.length_c   1.000
_cell.angle_alpha   90.00
_cell.angle_beta   90.00
_cell.angle_gamma   90.00
#
_symmetry.space_group_name_H-M   'P 1'
#
loop_
_entity.id
_entity.type
_entity.pdbx_description
1 polymer ?
#
loop_
_entity_poly.entity_id
_entity_poly.type
_entity_poly.pdbx_seq_one_letter_code
_entity_poly.pdbx_strand_id
1 'polypeptide(L)'
;MLLAAEADVIGIDEAQFFDDSLVDVCNTLANKGKRVIVAGLDMDFRGLPFGPMPALLAIADEVTKVRAICLRCGNLAYVSHRIVKSEKQVLLGEKDEYEPLCRACYLETLRPSHSE
;
A
#
# COMPACT_ATOMS: atom_id res chain seq x y z
N MET A 1 -10.33 14.12 -16.94
CA MET A 1 -9.38 14.77 -16.00
C MET A 1 -9.00 16.16 -16.53
N LEU A 2 -9.93 17.12 -16.53
CA LEU A 2 -9.69 18.48 -17.06
C LEU A 2 -9.26 19.49 -15.97
N LEU A 3 -9.40 19.14 -14.68
CA LEU A 3 -9.19 20.06 -13.55
C LEU A 3 -7.72 20.23 -13.13
N ALA A 4 -6.80 19.38 -13.59
CA ALA A 4 -5.38 19.41 -13.19
C ALA A 4 -4.46 20.09 -14.21
N ALA A 5 -5.00 20.64 -15.31
CA ALA A 5 -4.16 21.17 -16.39
C ALA A 5 -3.25 22.33 -15.95
N GLU A 6 -3.72 23.16 -15.02
CA GLU A 6 -2.95 24.30 -14.48
C GLU A 6 -2.07 23.93 -13.28
N ALA A 7 -2.35 22.83 -12.57
CA ALA A 7 -1.61 22.45 -11.38
C ALA A 7 -0.21 21.97 -11.72
N ASP A 8 0.83 22.45 -11.03
CA ASP A 8 2.22 22.01 -11.23
C ASP A 8 2.56 20.71 -10.47
N VAL A 9 1.83 20.46 -9.38
CA VAL A 9 2.00 19.28 -8.52
C VAL A 9 0.66 18.57 -8.37
N ILE A 10 0.66 17.26 -8.54
CA ILE A 10 -0.51 16.38 -8.40
C ILE A 10 -0.21 15.38 -7.28
N GLY A 11 -1.02 15.40 -6.23
CA GLY A 11 -0.99 14.40 -5.17
C GLY A 11 -2.11 13.36 -5.37
N ILE A 12 -1.76 12.08 -5.25
CA ILE A 12 -2.69 10.95 -5.32
C ILE A 12 -2.50 10.14 -4.04
N ASP A 13 -3.53 10.03 -3.23
CA ASP A 13 -3.52 9.25 -1.99
C ASP A 13 -4.36 7.99 -2.15
N GLU A 14 -4.06 6.97 -1.35
CA GLU A 14 -4.71 5.66 -1.37
C GLU A 14 -4.74 5.01 -2.77
N ALA A 15 -3.64 5.16 -3.51
CA ALA A 15 -3.52 4.78 -4.92
C ALA A 15 -3.78 3.30 -5.21
N GLN A 16 -3.62 2.43 -4.20
CA GLN A 16 -3.90 1.00 -4.31
C GLN A 16 -5.37 0.66 -4.62
N PHE A 17 -6.31 1.60 -4.42
CA PHE A 17 -7.73 1.41 -4.74
C PHE A 17 -8.10 1.81 -6.17
N PHE A 18 -7.18 2.41 -6.93
CA PHE A 18 -7.38 2.69 -8.34
C PHE A 18 -7.12 1.44 -9.20
N ASP A 19 -7.48 1.52 -10.47
CA ASP A 19 -7.16 0.49 -11.45
C ASP A 19 -5.79 0.77 -12.13
N ASP A 20 -5.38 -0.16 -13.00
CA ASP A 20 -4.09 -0.11 -13.70
C ASP A 20 -3.94 1.11 -14.63
N SER A 21 -5.04 1.79 -15.00
CA SER A 21 -4.96 2.99 -15.84
C SER A 21 -4.28 4.16 -15.13
N LEU A 22 -4.16 4.13 -13.80
CA LEU A 22 -3.47 5.15 -13.03
C LEU A 22 -1.99 5.28 -13.43
N VAL A 23 -1.36 4.17 -13.87
CA VAL A 23 0.02 4.15 -14.37
C VAL A 23 0.16 5.06 -15.59
N ASP A 24 -0.74 4.94 -16.56
CA ASP A 24 -0.74 5.74 -17.78
C ASP A 24 -1.03 7.22 -17.49
N VAL A 25 -1.92 7.48 -16.52
CA VAL A 25 -2.22 8.85 -16.06
C VAL A 25 -0.98 9.50 -15.45
N CYS A 26 -0.27 8.79 -14.55
CA CYS A 26 0.93 9.30 -13.90
C CYS A 26 2.02 9.62 -14.93
N ASN A 27 2.29 8.69 -15.86
CA ASN A 27 3.24 8.91 -16.95
C ASN A 27 2.85 10.08 -17.83
N THR A 28 1.57 10.20 -18.20
CA THR A 28 1.09 11.31 -19.02
C THR A 28 1.28 12.67 -18.34
N LEU A 29 1.05 12.75 -17.03
CA LEU A 29 1.26 13.97 -16.25
C LEU A 29 2.76 14.30 -16.11
N ALA A 30 3.59 13.31 -15.77
CA ALA A 30 5.03 13.48 -15.64
C ALA A 30 5.67 13.94 -16.96
N ASN A 31 5.28 13.33 -18.08
CA ASN A 31 5.73 13.72 -19.42
C ASN A 31 5.30 15.14 -19.84
N LYS A 32 4.26 15.69 -19.20
CA LYS A 32 3.84 17.10 -19.36
C LYS A 32 4.60 18.06 -18.43
N GLY A 33 5.63 17.59 -17.74
CA GLY A 33 6.45 18.37 -16.81
C GLY A 33 5.81 18.60 -15.45
N LYS A 34 4.76 17.83 -15.08
CA LYS A 34 4.11 17.94 -13.78
C LYS A 34 4.76 17.02 -12.76
N ARG A 35 4.87 17.47 -11.51
CA ARG A 35 5.34 16.63 -10.41
C ARG A 35 4.17 15.79 -9.89
N VAL A 36 4.26 14.47 -10.00
CA VAL A 36 3.25 13.54 -9.47
C VAL A 36 3.77 12.89 -8.20
N ILE A 37 3.01 12.97 -7.11
CA ILE A 37 3.33 12.34 -5.83
C ILE A 37 2.22 11.34 -5.54
N VAL A 38 2.59 10.07 -5.42
CA VAL A 38 1.64 8.98 -5.19
C VAL A 38 1.91 8.34 -3.84
N ALA A 39 0.87 8.21 -3.03
CA ALA A 39 0.88 7.52 -1.74
C ALA A 39 -0.14 6.37 -1.76
N GLY A 40 0.21 5.27 -1.10
CA GLY A 40 -0.64 4.10 -1.01
C GLY A 40 0.06 2.91 -0.37
N LEU A 41 -0.72 1.88 -0.07
CA LEU A 41 -0.22 0.60 0.45
C LEU A 41 0.33 -0.25 -0.69
N ASP A 42 1.59 -0.63 -0.63
CA ASP A 42 2.21 -1.48 -1.66
C ASP A 42 1.79 -2.95 -1.57
N MET A 43 1.28 -3.37 -0.40
CA MET A 43 0.80 -4.72 -0.15
C MET A 43 -0.55 -4.74 0.57
N ASP A 44 -1.37 -5.76 0.29
CA ASP A 44 -2.60 -6.07 1.00
C ASP A 44 -2.31 -6.74 2.37
N PHE A 45 -3.38 -7.05 3.11
CA PHE A 45 -3.28 -7.67 4.43
C PHE A 45 -2.65 -9.07 4.45
N ARG A 46 -2.55 -9.72 3.27
CA ARG A 46 -1.93 -11.03 3.09
C ARG A 46 -0.45 -10.90 2.71
N GLY A 47 0.04 -9.67 2.52
CA GLY A 47 1.39 -9.39 2.05
C GLY A 47 1.55 -9.60 0.54
N LEU A 48 0.46 -9.55 -0.23
CA LEU A 48 0.46 -9.61 -1.69
C LEU A 48 0.43 -8.21 -2.28
N PRO A 49 0.98 -8.00 -3.49
CA PRO A 49 0.92 -6.71 -4.17
C PRO A 49 -0.50 -6.13 -4.26
N PHE A 50 -0.67 -4.83 -3.98
CA PHE A 50 -2.00 -4.20 -3.95
C PHE A 50 -2.23 -3.26 -5.14
N GLY A 51 -3.15 -3.65 -6.03
CA GLY A 51 -3.64 -2.80 -7.11
C GLY A 51 -2.50 -2.36 -8.05
N PRO A 52 -2.50 -1.10 -8.52
CA PRO A 52 -1.51 -0.61 -9.47
C PRO A 52 -0.15 -0.28 -8.82
N MET A 53 -0.03 -0.38 -7.49
CA MET A 53 1.17 0.03 -6.76
C MET A 53 2.47 -0.61 -7.27
N PRO A 54 2.54 -1.91 -7.62
CA PRO A 54 3.77 -2.52 -8.11
C PRO A 54 4.27 -1.89 -9.41
N ALA A 55 3.34 -1.58 -10.32
CA ALA A 55 3.65 -0.93 -11.58
C ALA A 55 4.08 0.52 -11.35
N LEU A 56 3.37 1.25 -10.49
CA LEU A 56 3.73 2.63 -10.09
C LEU A 56 5.14 2.70 -9.48
N LEU A 57 5.49 1.76 -8.60
CA LEU A 57 6.83 1.65 -8.01
C LEU A 57 7.91 1.38 -9.06
N ALA A 58 7.59 0.64 -10.12
CA ALA A 58 8.55 0.30 -11.17
C ALA A 58 8.83 1.49 -12.12
N ILE A 59 7.84 2.36 -12.34
CA ILE A 59 7.97 3.51 -13.25
C ILE A 59 8.38 4.81 -12.56
N ALA A 60 8.24 4.89 -11.23
CA ALA A 60 8.51 6.12 -10.48
C ALA A 60 10.00 6.49 -10.51
N ASP A 61 10.28 7.79 -10.70
CA ASP A 61 11.64 8.33 -10.63
C ASP A 61 12.26 8.17 -9.23
N GLU A 62 11.43 8.26 -8.18
CA GLU A 62 11.83 8.11 -6.78
C GLU A 62 10.80 7.27 -6.01
N VAL A 63 11.29 6.33 -5.20
CA VAL A 63 10.47 5.48 -4.33
C VAL A 63 10.94 5.58 -2.89
N THR A 64 10.04 6.00 -2.00
CA THR A 64 10.25 5.93 -0.55
C THR A 64 9.31 4.91 0.08
N LYS A 65 9.87 3.80 0.56
CA LYS A 65 9.10 2.79 1.31
C LYS A 65 9.14 3.09 2.81
N VAL A 66 8.08 3.72 3.30
CA VAL A 66 7.88 3.97 4.73
C VAL A 66 7.49 2.68 5.46
N ARG A 67 7.88 2.56 6.73
CA ARG A 67 7.59 1.40 7.57
C ARG A 67 7.07 1.85 8.93
N ALA A 68 6.01 1.20 9.39
CA ALA A 68 5.53 1.35 10.76
C ALA A 68 6.41 0.57 11.75
N ILE A 69 6.07 0.63 13.03
CA ILE A 69 6.68 -0.17 14.08
C ILE A 69 5.83 -1.42 14.32
N CYS A 70 6.47 -2.57 14.42
CA CYS A 70 5.83 -3.85 14.73
C CYS A 70 5.26 -3.81 16.15
N LEU A 71 3.95 -4.02 16.31
CA LEU A 71 3.30 -3.97 17.62
C LEU A 71 3.71 -5.12 18.55
N ARG A 72 4.26 -6.22 18.02
CA ARG A 72 4.67 -7.38 18.83
C ARG A 72 6.10 -7.31 19.35
N CYS A 73 7.02 -6.70 18.60
CA CYS A 73 8.45 -6.76 18.94
C CYS A 73 9.21 -5.45 18.77
N GLY A 74 8.58 -4.36 18.32
CA GLY A 74 9.23 -3.05 18.16
C GLY A 74 10.14 -2.91 16.94
N ASN A 75 10.41 -3.98 16.18
CA ASN A 75 11.13 -3.91 14.92
C ASN A 75 10.34 -3.20 13.83
N LEU A 76 10.98 -2.85 12.71
CA LEU A 76 10.28 -2.26 11.58
C LEU A 76 9.27 -3.24 10.97
N ALA A 77 8.03 -2.77 10.81
CA ALA A 77 6.94 -3.53 10.25
C ALA A 77 7.14 -3.76 8.74
N TYR A 78 6.59 -4.88 8.29
CA TYR A 78 6.60 -5.35 6.92
C TYR A 78 5.21 -5.31 6.30
N VAL A 79 4.16 -5.65 7.06
CA VAL A 79 2.79 -5.82 6.56
C VAL A 79 1.77 -5.27 7.55
N SER A 80 0.65 -4.80 7.04
CA SER A 80 -0.56 -4.48 7.82
C SER A 80 -1.39 -5.76 7.97
N HIS A 81 -1.12 -6.55 9.01
CA HIS A 81 -1.81 -7.82 9.24
C HIS A 81 -3.24 -7.57 9.75
N ARG A 82 -4.23 -8.20 9.11
CA ARG A 82 -5.62 -8.12 9.56
C ARG A 82 -5.88 -9.09 10.70
N ILE A 83 -6.50 -8.61 11.79
CA ILE A 83 -6.82 -9.41 12.98
C ILE A 83 -8.28 -9.89 13.05
N VAL A 84 -9.17 -9.30 12.25
CA VAL A 84 -10.57 -9.72 12.14
C VAL A 84 -10.76 -10.81 11.08
N LYS A 85 -11.67 -11.75 11.34
CA LYS A 85 -12.03 -12.83 10.38
C LYS A 85 -12.88 -12.25 9.23
N SER A 86 -12.22 -11.68 8.24
CA SER A 86 -12.82 -11.22 6.99
C SER A 86 -11.87 -11.46 5.83
N GLU A 87 -12.37 -12.10 4.77
CA GLU A 87 -11.63 -12.40 3.54
C GLU A 87 -11.72 -11.27 2.50
N LYS A 88 -12.50 -10.21 2.77
CA LYS A 88 -12.66 -9.10 1.81
C LYS A 88 -11.36 -8.33 1.66
N GLN A 89 -10.79 -8.23 0.46
CA GLN A 89 -9.55 -7.47 0.23
C GLN A 89 -9.69 -6.01 0.69
N VAL A 90 -10.82 -5.37 0.35
CA VAL A 90 -11.16 -4.02 0.81
C VAL A 90 -12.08 -4.12 2.02
N LEU A 91 -11.56 -3.71 3.18
CA LEU A 91 -12.34 -3.47 4.39
C LEU A 91 -11.88 -2.12 4.94
N LEU A 92 -12.76 -1.12 4.82
CA LEU A 92 -12.54 0.20 5.40
C LEU A 92 -12.72 0.08 6.92
N GLY A 93 -11.61 0.03 7.64
CA GLY A 93 -11.58 -0.11 9.09
C GLY A 93 -10.35 0.54 9.68
N GLU A 94 -10.44 0.93 10.94
CA GLU A 94 -9.36 1.61 11.67
C GLU A 94 -8.48 0.62 12.46
N LYS A 95 -7.85 1.08 13.55
CA LYS A 95 -6.82 0.36 14.31
C LYS A 95 -7.27 -0.97 14.91
N ASP A 96 -8.56 -1.16 15.11
CA ASP A 96 -9.11 -2.37 15.75
C ASP A 96 -9.19 -3.57 14.79
N GLU A 97 -8.86 -3.37 13.51
CA GLU A 97 -8.93 -4.41 12.48
C GLU A 97 -7.56 -4.82 11.92
N TYR A 98 -6.51 -4.03 12.17
CA TYR A 98 -5.17 -4.25 11.61
C TYR A 98 -4.05 -3.99 12.63
N GLU A 99 -3.05 -4.85 12.64
CA GLU A 99 -1.78 -4.64 13.36
C GLU A 99 -0.58 -4.64 12.39
N PRO A 100 0.33 -3.64 12.46
CA PRO A 100 1.56 -3.69 11.70
C PRO A 100 2.51 -4.72 12.31
N LEU A 101 2.98 -5.69 11.49
CA LEU A 101 3.88 -6.76 11.92
C LEU A 101 5.15 -6.79 11.09
N CYS A 102 6.28 -7.07 11.75
CA CYS A 102 7.50 -7.45 11.05
C CYS A 102 7.35 -8.85 10.43
N ARG A 103 8.24 -9.20 9.49
CA ARG A 103 8.17 -10.48 8.76
C ARG A 103 8.14 -11.70 9.70
N ALA A 104 8.95 -11.69 10.76
CA ALA A 104 9.01 -12.80 11.72
C ALA A 104 7.66 -12.96 12.42
N CYS A 105 7.17 -11.91 13.09
CA CYS A 105 5.89 -11.92 13.80
C CYS A 105 4.69 -12.26 12.89
N TYR A 106 4.71 -11.83 11.63
CA TYR A 106 3.66 -12.20 10.67
C TYR A 106 3.68 -13.70 10.35
N LEU A 107 4.84 -14.31 10.13
CA LEU A 107 4.92 -15.76 9.90
C LEU A 107 4.40 -16.57 11.10
N GLU A 108 4.52 -16.04 12.31
CA GLU A 108 3.98 -16.70 13.51
C GLU A 108 2.46 -16.78 13.51
N THR A 109 1.77 -15.79 12.91
CA THR A 109 0.30 -15.78 12.80
C THR A 109 -0.22 -16.77 11.77
N LEU A 110 0.63 -17.16 10.82
CA LEU A 110 0.32 -18.15 9.78
C LEU A 110 0.60 -19.59 10.22
N ARG A 111 1.29 -19.80 11.35
CA ARG A 111 1.52 -21.15 11.86
C ARG A 111 0.18 -21.73 12.34
N PRO A 112 -0.21 -22.92 11.90
CA PRO A 112 -1.39 -23.58 12.45
C PRO A 112 -1.16 -23.77 13.95
N SER A 113 -2.13 -23.37 14.76
CA SER A 113 -2.16 -23.75 16.17
C SER A 113 -2.13 -25.27 16.21
N HIS A 114 -1.09 -25.87 16.79
CA HIS A 114 -1.06 -27.30 17.06
C HIS A 114 -2.31 -27.61 17.89
N SER A 115 -3.32 -28.22 17.26
CA SER A 115 -4.41 -28.88 17.95
C SER A 115 -3.83 -30.15 18.55
N GLU A 116 -3.59 -30.11 19.86
CA GLU A 116 -3.55 -31.33 20.68
C GLU A 116 -4.94 -31.98 20.72
#